data_AF-B9S341-F1
#
_entry.id   AF-B9S341-F1
#
_cell.length_a   1.000
_cell.length_b   1.000
_cell.length_c   1.000
_cell.angle_alpha   90.00
_cell.angle_beta   90.00
_cell.angle_gamma   90.00
#
_symmetry.space_group_name_H-M   'P 1'
#
loop_
_entity.id
_entity.type
_entity.pdbx_description
1 polymer ?
#
loop_
_entity_poly.entity_id
_entity_poly.type
_entity_poly.pdbx_seq_one_letter_code
_entity_poly.pdbx_strand_id
1 'polypeptide(L)'
;MQLKLVPGNSAGTVTAYYLSSKGSTWDEIDFEFLGSLSGVPYILHTNVFSQGKGNKEQQFYLWFDATADFHTYSILWNPQRIIFSVDGTPIREFKSMESIGVPFPKIQPMRIYSILWDADDWLQEVDLSRLIGVKLHSLLPV
;
A
#
# COMPACT_ATOMS: atom_id res chain seq x y z
N MET A 1 5.46 -6.39 10.59
CA MET A 1 4.67 -5.54 11.49
C MET A 1 3.34 -6.23 11.76
N GLN A 2 2.82 -6.19 12.99
CA GLN A 2 1.42 -6.58 13.23
C GLN A 2 0.55 -5.33 13.20
N LEU A 3 -0.49 -5.34 12.36
CA LEU A 3 -1.42 -4.21 12.21
C LEU A 3 -2.85 -4.71 12.32
N LYS A 4 -3.70 -3.90 12.97
CA LYS A 4 -5.15 -3.99 12.93
C LYS A 4 -5.67 -2.65 12.43
N LEU A 5 -6.48 -2.67 11.38
CA LEU A 5 -6.89 -1.47 10.65
C LEU A 5 -8.09 -0.78 11.31
N VAL A 6 -8.40 0.42 10.86
CA VAL A 6 -9.47 1.27 11.43
C VAL A 6 -10.83 0.61 11.17
N PRO A 7 -11.63 0.31 12.22
CA PRO A 7 -12.95 -0.28 12.04
C PRO A 7 -14.00 0.75 11.62
N GLY A 8 -15.11 0.27 11.06
CA GLY A 8 -16.23 1.12 10.66
C GLY A 8 -15.93 1.92 9.39
N ASN A 9 -16.36 3.18 9.33
CA ASN A 9 -16.13 4.03 8.18
C ASN A 9 -14.71 4.62 8.25
N SER A 10 -13.86 4.16 7.33
CA SER A 10 -12.47 4.59 7.17
C SER A 10 -12.20 5.19 5.80
N ALA A 11 -13.26 5.45 5.01
CA ALA A 11 -13.13 6.08 3.70
C ALA A 11 -12.32 7.38 3.80
N GLY A 12 -11.46 7.61 2.81
CA GLY A 12 -10.55 8.76 2.80
C GLY A 12 -9.22 8.50 3.53
N THR A 13 -9.14 7.50 4.40
CA THR A 13 -7.90 7.23 5.16
C THR A 13 -6.96 6.27 4.46
N VAL A 14 -5.66 6.48 4.65
CA VAL A 14 -4.61 5.52 4.30
C VAL A 14 -3.77 5.22 5.53
N THR A 15 -3.73 3.96 5.93
CA THR A 15 -2.68 3.46 6.83
C THR A 15 -1.52 2.98 5.98
N ALA A 16 -0.30 3.48 6.21
CA ALA A 16 0.88 3.03 5.50
C ALA A 16 1.90 2.37 6.44
N TYR A 17 2.57 1.35 5.93
CA TYR A 17 3.74 0.71 6.51
C TYR A 17 4.76 0.52 5.39
N TYR A 18 5.86 1.25 5.45
CA TYR A 18 6.77 1.32 4.31
C TYR A 18 8.22 1.49 4.74
N LEU A 19 9.13 1.22 3.80
CA LEU A 19 10.55 1.51 3.92
C LEU A 19 10.87 2.66 2.97
N SER A 20 11.62 3.67 3.42
CA SER A 20 12.04 4.76 2.54
C SER A 20 13.45 5.25 2.87
N SER A 21 14.19 5.63 1.82
CA SER A 21 15.51 6.27 1.92
C SER A 21 15.37 7.80 1.78
N LYS A 22 16.44 8.54 2.07
CA LYS A 22 16.43 10.00 1.95
C LYS A 22 17.00 10.44 0.61
N GLY A 23 16.55 11.59 0.11
CA GLY A 23 17.13 12.25 -1.07
C GLY A 23 16.14 12.38 -2.21
N SER A 24 16.55 13.07 -3.28
CA SER A 24 15.71 13.30 -4.46
C SER A 24 15.52 12.06 -5.34
N THR A 25 16.36 11.03 -5.17
CA THR A 25 16.29 9.75 -5.88
C THR A 25 16.06 8.60 -4.91
N TRP A 26 15.13 8.77 -3.98
CA TRP A 26 14.87 7.79 -2.93
C TRP A 26 14.38 6.46 -3.53
N ASP A 27 14.78 5.37 -2.88
CA ASP A 27 14.11 4.08 -2.98
C ASP A 27 13.05 3.96 -1.88
N GLU A 28 11.95 3.26 -2.17
CA GLU A 28 10.84 3.02 -1.24
C GLU A 28 10.05 1.73 -1.56
N ILE A 29 9.49 1.11 -0.53
CA ILE A 29 8.75 -0.17 -0.60
C ILE A 29 7.52 -0.09 0.30
N ASP A 30 6.33 -0.19 -0.29
CA ASP A 30 5.09 0.25 0.35
C ASP A 30 4.10 -0.88 0.61
N PHE A 31 3.53 -0.88 1.82
CA PHE A 31 2.17 -1.32 2.07
C PHE A 31 1.30 -0.11 2.39
N GLU A 32 0.20 0.04 1.67
CA GLU A 32 -0.80 1.09 1.89
C GLU A 32 -2.18 0.44 1.98
N PHE A 33 -2.90 0.69 3.06
CA PHE A 33 -4.23 0.15 3.32
C PHE A 33 -5.23 1.26 3.08
N LEU A 34 -6.00 1.12 2.01
CA LEU A 34 -6.98 2.11 1.57
C LEU A 34 -8.28 1.86 2.33
N GLY A 35 -8.61 2.78 3.23
CA GLY A 35 -9.83 2.74 4.00
C GLY A 35 -11.08 2.85 3.12
N SER A 36 -12.19 2.35 3.65
CA SER A 36 -13.43 2.21 2.90
C SER A 36 -14.65 2.45 3.78
N LEU A 37 -15.82 2.51 3.16
CA LEU A 37 -17.09 2.62 3.87
C LEU A 37 -17.33 1.38 4.75
N SER A 38 -18.09 1.53 5.82
CA SER A 38 -18.47 0.42 6.69
C SER A 38 -19.04 -0.77 5.91
N GLY A 39 -18.46 -1.96 6.09
CA GLY A 39 -18.89 -3.19 5.42
C GLY A 39 -18.32 -3.38 4.01
N VAL A 40 -17.55 -2.43 3.48
CA VAL A 40 -16.80 -2.58 2.23
C VAL A 40 -15.35 -2.98 2.57
N PRO A 41 -14.79 -4.01 1.91
CA PRO A 41 -13.42 -4.46 2.20
C PRO A 41 -12.37 -3.36 1.96
N TYR A 42 -11.34 -3.36 2.79
CA TYR A 42 -10.10 -2.63 2.54
C TYR A 42 -9.44 -3.11 1.24
N ILE A 43 -8.78 -2.19 0.54
CA ILE A 43 -7.83 -2.52 -0.53
C ILE A 43 -6.42 -2.42 0.05
N LEU A 44 -5.65 -3.49 -0.09
CA LEU A 44 -4.21 -3.47 0.17
C LEU A 44 -3.48 -3.10 -1.11
N HIS A 45 -2.75 -2.01 -1.06
CA HIS A 45 -1.92 -1.50 -2.12
C HIS A 45 -0.44 -1.75 -1.80
N THR A 46 0.33 -2.09 -2.83
CA THR A 46 1.79 -2.23 -2.75
C THR A 46 2.46 -1.46 -3.86
N ASN A 47 3.60 -0.84 -3.57
CA ASN A 47 4.40 -0.14 -4.57
C ASN A 47 5.90 -0.33 -4.32
N VAL A 48 6.69 -0.07 -5.36
CA VAL A 48 8.16 -0.08 -5.29
C VAL A 48 8.71 1.10 -6.08
N PHE A 49 9.34 2.03 -5.35
CA PHE A 49 10.10 3.12 -5.91
C PHE A 49 11.57 2.74 -5.97
N SER A 50 12.21 3.02 -7.11
CA SER A 50 13.67 3.01 -7.17
C SER A 50 14.18 4.22 -7.91
N GLN A 51 15.18 4.88 -7.33
CA GLN A 51 15.75 6.13 -7.83
C GLN A 51 14.68 7.21 -8.11
N GLY A 52 13.70 7.34 -7.21
CA GLY A 52 12.58 8.28 -7.32
C GLY A 52 11.49 7.86 -8.32
N LYS A 53 11.58 6.66 -8.93
CA LYS A 53 10.61 6.17 -9.91
C LYS A 53 9.75 5.07 -9.33
N GLY A 54 8.47 5.38 -9.07
CA GLY A 54 7.41 4.44 -8.67
C GLY A 54 6.68 3.84 -9.87
N ASN A 55 5.35 3.98 -9.89
CA ASN A 55 4.43 3.48 -10.91
C ASN A 55 4.47 1.95 -11.05
N LYS A 56 4.55 1.24 -9.93
CA LYS A 56 4.58 -0.23 -9.85
C LYS A 56 3.52 -0.72 -8.88
N GLU A 57 2.36 -0.08 -8.92
CA GLU A 57 1.20 -0.33 -8.08
C GLU A 57 0.64 -1.74 -8.33
N GLN A 58 0.30 -2.44 -7.25
CA GLN A 58 -0.55 -3.62 -7.29
C GLN A 58 -1.55 -3.57 -6.13
N GLN A 59 -2.79 -3.93 -6.40
CA GLN A 59 -3.89 -3.91 -5.43
C GLN A 59 -4.41 -5.32 -5.18
N PHE A 60 -4.80 -5.57 -3.93
CA PHE A 60 -5.28 -6.85 -3.45
C PHE A 60 -6.45 -6.66 -2.50
N TYR A 61 -7.42 -7.57 -2.54
CA TYR A 61 -8.33 -7.79 -1.43
C TYR A 61 -7.70 -8.79 -0.45
N LEU A 62 -7.94 -8.57 0.84
CA LEU A 62 -7.54 -9.51 1.89
C LEU A 62 -8.61 -10.60 2.04
N TRP A 63 -8.17 -11.82 2.36
CA TRP A 63 -9.06 -12.97 2.59
C TRP A 63 -9.65 -13.00 4.01
N PHE A 64 -9.59 -11.86 4.72
CA PHE A 64 -10.07 -11.66 6.08
C PHE A 64 -10.46 -10.19 6.30
N ASP A 65 -11.18 -9.93 7.39
CA ASP A 65 -11.45 -8.57 7.86
C ASP A 65 -10.27 -8.03 8.67
N ALA A 66 -9.48 -7.15 8.05
CA ALA A 66 -8.27 -6.58 8.65
C ALA A 66 -8.55 -5.61 9.81
N THR A 67 -9.81 -5.29 10.10
CA THR A 67 -10.22 -4.48 11.25
C THR A 67 -10.55 -5.33 12.49
N ALA A 68 -10.79 -6.63 12.30
CA ALA A 68 -11.25 -7.52 13.36
C ALA A 68 -10.12 -7.97 14.30
N ASP A 69 -8.93 -8.27 13.76
CA ASP A 69 -7.78 -8.70 14.54
C ASP A 69 -6.45 -8.20 13.95
N PHE A 70 -5.35 -8.38 14.68
CA PHE A 70 -4.01 -8.10 14.20
C PHE A 70 -3.55 -9.15 13.20
N HIS A 71 -3.04 -8.69 12.07
CA HIS A 71 -2.43 -9.52 11.03
C HIS A 71 -0.98 -9.10 10.79
N THR A 72 -0.14 -10.04 10.36
CA THR A 72 1.29 -9.81 10.15
C THR A 72 1.58 -9.43 8.69
N TYR A 73 2.09 -8.22 8.49
CA TYR A 73 2.55 -7.71 7.20
C TYR A 73 4.07 -7.65 7.18
N SER A 74 4.68 -8.34 6.22
CA SER A 74 6.13 -8.54 6.19
C SER A 74 6.71 -8.20 4.82
N ILE A 75 7.89 -7.59 4.84
CA ILE A 75 8.72 -7.34 3.65
C ILE A 75 10.02 -8.10 3.84
N LEU A 76 10.29 -9.06 2.94
CA LEU A 76 11.62 -9.61 2.77
C LEU A 76 12.30 -8.83 1.65
N TRP A 77 13.42 -8.19 1.95
CA TRP A 77 14.19 -7.42 0.99
C TRP A 77 15.64 -7.90 0.98
N ASN A 78 16.12 -8.30 -0.19
CA ASN A 78 17.52 -8.65 -0.44
C ASN A 78 17.94 -8.22 -1.86
N PRO A 79 19.23 -8.34 -2.23
CA PRO A 79 19.71 -7.89 -3.53
C PRO A 79 19.07 -8.55 -4.77
N GLN A 80 18.37 -9.67 -4.61
CA GLN A 80 17.74 -10.41 -5.70
C GLN A 80 16.26 -10.11 -5.83
N ARG A 81 15.57 -9.82 -4.72
CA ARG A 81 14.10 -9.68 -4.71
C ARG A 81 13.55 -8.97 -3.48
N ILE A 82 12.35 -8.44 -3.65
CA ILE A 82 11.44 -7.99 -2.60
C ILE A 82 10.24 -8.94 -2.59
N ILE A 83 9.86 -9.46 -1.42
CA ILE A 83 8.65 -10.25 -1.23
C ILE A 83 7.77 -9.56 -0.19
N PHE A 84 6.53 -9.29 -0.59
CA PHE A 84 5.47 -8.82 0.29
C PHE A 84 4.67 -10.03 0.78
N SER A 85 4.41 -10.11 2.08
CA SER A 85 3.65 -11.21 2.67
C SER A 85 2.63 -10.73 3.68
N VAL A 86 1.50 -11.43 3.73
CA VAL A 86 0.44 -11.28 4.72
C VAL A 86 0.27 -12.61 5.43
N ASP A 87 0.46 -12.64 6.75
CA ASP A 87 0.45 -13.83 7.60
C ASP A 87 1.34 -14.97 7.06
N GLY A 88 2.52 -14.59 6.56
CA GLY A 88 3.49 -15.53 5.98
C GLY A 88 3.15 -16.00 4.56
N THR A 89 2.00 -15.63 4.00
CA THR A 89 1.61 -15.93 2.62
C THR A 89 2.16 -14.84 1.68
N PRO A 90 3.03 -15.16 0.70
CA PRO A 90 3.49 -14.19 -0.28
C PRO A 90 2.36 -13.73 -1.19
N ILE A 91 2.16 -12.41 -1.30
CA ILE A 91 1.15 -11.81 -2.19
C ILE A 91 1.77 -11.15 -3.42
N ARG A 92 3.05 -10.78 -3.34
CA ARG A 92 3.79 -10.15 -4.44
C ARG A 92 5.29 -10.46 -4.33
N GLU A 93 5.91 -10.79 -5.46
CA GLU A 93 7.37 -10.85 -5.63
C GLU A 93 7.80 -9.80 -6.67
N PHE A 94 8.76 -8.95 -6.30
CA PHE A 94 9.41 -8.01 -7.21
C PHE A 94 10.88 -8.39 -7.35
N LYS A 95 11.27 -8.95 -8.50
CA LYS A 95 12.62 -9.43 -8.77
C LYS A 95 13.51 -8.30 -9.27
N SER A 96 14.79 -8.33 -8.90
CA SER A 96 15.78 -7.46 -9.50
C SER A 96 15.94 -7.81 -10.98
N MET A 97 15.73 -6.81 -11.83
CA MET A 97 15.91 -6.88 -13.28
C MET A 97 16.98 -5.87 -13.73
N GLU A 98 17.95 -5.59 -12.85
CA GLU A 98 19.08 -4.68 -13.11
C GLU A 98 19.86 -5.08 -14.38
N SER A 99 19.92 -6.37 -14.69
CA SER A 99 20.60 -6.90 -15.89
C SER A 99 20.00 -6.40 -17.22
N ILE A 100 18.74 -5.97 -17.21
CA ILE A 100 18.05 -5.37 -18.35
C ILE A 100 17.75 -3.88 -18.13
N GLY A 101 18.43 -3.24 -17.16
CA GLY A 101 18.38 -1.80 -16.94
C GLY A 101 17.21 -1.30 -16.10
N VAL A 102 16.45 -2.18 -15.45
CA VAL A 102 15.38 -1.77 -14.52
C VAL A 102 15.99 -1.52 -13.13
N PRO A 103 15.90 -0.29 -12.58
CA PRO A 103 16.44 0.01 -11.25
C PRO A 103 15.77 -0.81 -10.15
N PHE A 104 16.54 -1.15 -9.12
CA PHE A 104 16.09 -1.93 -7.97
C PHE A 104 16.62 -1.33 -6.65
N PRO A 105 15.80 -1.24 -5.58
CA PRO A 105 16.24 -0.79 -4.27
C PRO A 105 17.33 -1.72 -3.72
N LYS A 106 18.60 -1.30 -3.73
CA LYS A 106 19.71 -2.20 -3.38
C LYS A 106 20.78 -1.54 -2.54
N ILE A 107 21.11 -0.29 -2.85
CA ILE A 107 22.28 0.39 -2.31
C ILE A 107 21.94 1.46 -1.28
N GLN A 108 20.71 1.99 -1.28
CA GLN A 108 20.30 3.06 -0.37
C GLN A 108 19.73 2.45 0.91
N PRO A 109 20.32 2.72 2.09
CA PRO A 109 19.75 2.29 3.36
C PRO A 109 18.39 2.98 3.58
N MET A 110 17.38 2.18 3.92
CA MET A 110 16.03 2.66 4.20
C MET A 110 15.70 2.58 5.69
N ARG A 111 14.84 3.49 6.14
CA ARG A 111 14.19 3.41 7.46
C ARG A 111 12.77 2.88 7.29
N ILE A 112 12.27 2.23 8.33
CA ILE A 112 10.87 1.84 8.41
C ILE A 112 10.04 3.03 8.92
N TYR A 113 8.90 3.25 8.30
CA TYR A 113 7.91 4.25 8.65
C TYR A 113 6.54 3.60 8.77
N SER A 114 5.68 4.20 9.58
CA SER A 114 4.25 3.91 9.57
C SER A 114 3.47 5.16 9.92
N ILE A 115 2.45 5.45 9.12
CA ILE A 115 1.63 6.67 9.23
C ILE A 115 0.17 6.32 8.98
N LEU A 116 -0.72 7.12 9.57
CA LEU A 116 -2.13 7.18 9.22
C LEU A 116 -2.39 8.60 8.74
N TRP A 117 -2.93 8.76 7.54
CA TRP A 117 -3.16 10.07 6.94
C TRP A 117 -4.46 10.11 6.13
N ASP A 118 -4.94 11.33 5.89
CA ASP A 118 -6.10 11.65 5.07
C ASP A 118 -5.67 11.81 3.61
N ALA A 119 -6.20 10.97 2.73
CA ALA A 119 -5.86 10.83 1.34
C ALA A 119 -7.08 11.07 0.42
N ASP A 120 -8.05 11.88 0.86
CA ASP A 120 -9.28 12.18 0.10
C ASP A 120 -9.01 12.62 -1.35
N ASP A 121 -7.95 13.37 -1.61
CA ASP A 121 -7.59 13.82 -2.96
C ASP A 121 -7.14 12.67 -3.89
N TRP A 122 -6.58 11.59 -3.33
CA TRP A 122 -6.06 10.45 -4.10
C TRP A 122 -7.07 9.32 -4.26
N LEU A 123 -7.88 9.06 -3.23
CA LEU A 123 -8.87 7.99 -3.24
C LEU A 123 -10.09 8.29 -4.12
N GLN A 124 -10.31 9.55 -4.50
CA GLN A 124 -11.36 9.95 -5.45
C GLN A 124 -11.17 9.34 -6.86
N GLU A 125 -9.95 8.97 -7.25
CA GLU A 125 -9.68 8.34 -8.56
C GLU A 125 -9.87 6.80 -8.55
N VAL A 126 -10.01 6.18 -7.38
CA VAL A 126 -10.48 4.79 -7.31
C VAL A 126 -11.98 4.81 -7.54
N ASP A 127 -12.35 4.71 -8.81
CA ASP A 127 -13.73 4.76 -9.28
C ASP A 127 -14.59 3.63 -8.67
N LEU A 128 -15.12 3.89 -7.48
CA LEU A 128 -16.11 3.05 -6.80
C LEU A 128 -17.39 2.89 -7.64
N SER A 129 -17.61 3.70 -8.68
CA SER A 129 -18.79 3.55 -9.55
C SER A 129 -18.79 2.24 -10.34
N ARG A 130 -17.63 1.59 -10.51
CA ARG A 130 -17.55 0.27 -11.16
C ARG A 130 -18.03 -0.90 -10.30
N LEU A 131 -18.13 -0.75 -8.97
CA LEU A 131 -18.55 -1.84 -8.08
C LEU A 131 -19.99 -1.72 -7.55
N ILE A 132 -20.56 -0.51 -7.55
CA ILE A 132 -21.86 -0.27 -6.89
C ILE A 132 -22.86 0.54 -7.71
N GLY A 133 -22.54 1.01 -8.93
CA GLY A 133 -23.52 1.71 -9.78
C GLY A 133 -24.07 3.02 -9.18
N VAL A 134 -23.41 3.55 -8.15
CA VAL A 134 -23.79 4.82 -7.52
C VAL A 134 -22.61 5.78 -7.64
N LYS A 135 -22.83 6.88 -8.37
CA LYS A 135 -21.99 8.08 -8.29
C LYS A 135 -22.14 8.64 -6.87
N LEU A 136 -21.11 8.60 -6.05
CA LEU A 136 -21.04 9.48 -4.88
C LEU A 136 -20.80 10.89 -5.39
N HIS A 137 -21.88 11.66 -5.55
CA HIS A 137 -21.77 13.12 -5.56
C HIS A 137 -21.42 13.57 -4.14
N SER A 138 -20.32 14.30 -4.05
CA SER A 138 -19.89 15.20 -2.98
C SER A 138 -21.02 15.58 -2.01
N LEU A 139 -20.96 15.07 -0.79
CA LEU A 139 -21.60 15.68 0.37
C LEU A 139 -20.52 16.36 1.21
N LEU A 140 -20.06 17.51 0.72
CA LEU A 140 -19.47 18.52 1.61
C LEU A 140 -20.64 19.38 2.11
N PRO A 141 -20.87 19.52 3.42
CA PRO A 141 -21.73 20.57 3.93
C PRO A 141 -21.01 21.92 3.82
N VAL A 142 -21.81 22.96 3.53
CA VAL A 142 -21.46 24.39 3.54
C VAL A 142 -20.88 24.81 4.87
#